data_AF-A0A450VCQ3-F1
#
_entry.id   AF-A0A450VCQ3-F1
#
_cell.length_a   1.000
_cell.length_b   1.000
_cell.length_c   1.000
_cell.angle_alpha   90.00
_cell.angle_beta   90.00
_cell.angle_gamma   90.00
#
_symmetry.space_group_name_H-M   'P 1'
#
loop_
_entity.id
_entity.type
_entity.pdbx_description
1 polymer ?
#
loop_
_entity_poly.entity_id
_entity_poly.type
_entity_poly.pdbx_seq_one_letter_code
_entity_poly.pdbx_strand_id
1 'polypeptide(L)'
;MQAIFKVWSDMLMCEPIYRNQLSAPGLLNEVRRYFEQIPDNAVNAIPLVEYLMSGLALFAFKYPSLLQFDKERRVDTTQLNLKALYGIAI
;
A
#
# COMPACT_ATOMS: atom_id res chain seq x y z
N MET A 1 -20.46 35.33 -7.78
CA MET A 1 -20.50 34.07 -8.56
C MET A 1 -19.10 33.44 -8.72
N GLN A 2 -18.05 34.21 -9.06
CA GLN A 2 -16.67 33.69 -9.17
C GLN A 2 -16.06 33.17 -7.87
N ALA A 3 -16.40 33.77 -6.72
CA ALA A 3 -15.87 33.35 -5.41
C ALA A 3 -16.32 31.92 -5.01
N ILE A 4 -17.55 31.54 -5.32
CA ILE A 4 -18.08 30.20 -5.02
C ILE A 4 -17.38 29.15 -5.89
N PHE A 5 -17.18 29.44 -7.17
CA PHE A 5 -16.42 28.57 -8.08
C PHE A 5 -14.98 28.38 -7.63
N LYS A 6 -14.32 29.44 -7.13
CA LYS A 6 -12.97 29.36 -6.57
C LYS A 6 -12.93 28.51 -5.29
N VAL A 7 -13.87 28.70 -4.36
CA VAL A 7 -13.95 27.90 -3.13
C VAL A 7 -14.18 26.42 -3.45
N TRP A 8 -15.05 26.11 -4.41
CA TRP A 8 -15.30 24.73 -4.82
C TRP A 8 -14.12 24.13 -5.58
N SER A 9 -13.43 24.90 -6.42
CA SER A 9 -12.18 24.47 -7.07
C SER A 9 -11.09 24.20 -6.03
N ASP A 10 -10.89 25.10 -5.06
CA ASP A 10 -9.88 24.94 -4.03
C ASP A 10 -10.23 23.75 -3.10
N MET A 11 -11.51 23.50 -2.83
CA MET A 11 -11.99 22.34 -2.05
C MET A 11 -11.90 21.01 -2.80
N LEU A 12 -12.15 21.00 -4.12
CA LEU A 12 -12.02 19.81 -4.98
C LEU A 12 -10.56 19.49 -5.33
N MET A 13 -9.66 20.48 -5.28
CA MET A 13 -8.22 20.35 -5.56
C MET A 13 -7.36 20.28 -4.29
N CYS A 14 -7.97 20.39 -3.10
CA CYS A 14 -7.29 20.16 -1.85
C CYS A 14 -7.07 18.66 -1.69
N GLU A 15 -5.99 18.15 -2.28
CA GLU A 15 -5.47 16.84 -1.91
C GLU A 15 -5.41 16.80 -0.38
N PRO A 16 -6.02 15.79 0.27
CA PRO A 16 -5.99 15.69 1.72
C PRO A 16 -4.54 15.81 2.19
N ILE A 17 -4.25 16.83 3.00
CA ILE A 17 -2.91 17.07 3.56
C ILE A 17 -2.63 15.94 4.54
N TYR A 18 -2.18 14.79 4.02
CA TYR A 18 -1.74 13.68 4.83
C TYR A 18 -0.42 14.07 5.48
N ARG A 19 -0.32 13.83 6.79
CA ARG A 19 0.98 13.93 7.47
C ARG A 19 1.89 12.85 6.90
N ASN A 20 2.85 13.26 6.07
CA ASN A 20 3.77 12.34 5.39
C ASN A 20 4.47 11.34 6.33
N GLN A 21 4.72 11.73 7.59
CA GLN A 21 5.41 10.89 8.58
C GLN A 21 4.48 10.22 9.60
N LEU A 22 3.18 10.51 9.57
CA LEU A 22 2.18 10.04 10.55
C LEU A 22 0.87 9.64 9.84
N SER A 23 0.98 8.97 8.71
CA SER A 23 -0.16 8.44 7.94
C SER A 23 0.13 6.99 7.53
N ALA A 24 -0.92 6.22 7.26
CA ALA A 24 -0.75 4.84 6.80
C ALA A 24 0.09 4.74 5.49
N PRO A 25 -0.14 5.58 4.46
CA PRO A 25 0.71 5.58 3.27
C PRO A 25 2.16 5.95 3.59
N GLY A 26 2.38 6.95 4.46
CA GLY A 26 3.72 7.34 4.91
C GLY A 26 4.46 6.21 5.61
N LEU A 27 3.78 5.50 6.51
CA LEU A 27 4.33 4.34 7.23
C LEU A 27 4.67 3.20 6.26
N LEU A 28 3.77 2.85 5.35
CA LEU A 28 3.99 1.75 4.39
C LEU A 28 5.15 2.07 3.44
N ASN A 29 5.28 3.32 3.00
CA ASN A 29 6.41 3.78 2.19
C ASN A 29 7.73 3.68 2.94
N GLU A 30 7.75 4.08 4.21
CA GLU A 30 8.95 4.02 5.03
C GLU A 30 9.37 2.57 5.33
N VAL A 31 8.41 1.68 5.59
CA VAL A 31 8.68 0.25 5.77
C VAL A 31 9.25 -0.36 4.49
N ARG A 32 8.67 -0.07 3.32
CA ARG A 32 9.22 -0.49 2.03
C ARG A 32 10.65 -0.01 1.84
N ARG A 33 10.93 1.26 2.12
CA ARG A 33 12.28 1.85 2.02
C ARG A 33 13.29 1.10 2.91
N TYR A 34 12.88 0.64 4.09
CA TYR A 34 13.74 -0.19 4.95
C TYR A 34 13.91 -1.61 4.40
N PHE A 35 12.86 -2.23 3.88
CA PHE A 35 12.95 -3.57 3.29
C PHE A 35 13.82 -3.61 2.03
N GLU A 36 13.81 -2.55 1.21
CA GLU A 36 14.67 -2.41 0.03
C GLU A 36 16.17 -2.33 0.37
N GLN A 37 16.52 -1.98 1.62
CA GLN A 37 17.92 -1.97 2.08
C GLN A 37 18.42 -3.36 2.49
N ILE A 38 17.53 -4.35 2.64
CA ILE A 38 17.91 -5.71 3.00
C ILE A 38 18.50 -6.38 1.75
N PRO A 39 19.76 -6.87 1.79
CA PRO A 39 20.36 -7.53 0.64
C PRO A 39 19.58 -8.76 0.20
N ASP A 40 19.09 -8.75 -1.04
CA ASP A 40 18.45 -9.90 -1.69
C ASP A 40 19.47 -10.64 -2.56
N ASN A 41 20.22 -11.54 -1.94
CA ASN A 41 21.30 -12.27 -2.61
C ASN A 41 20.80 -13.49 -3.39
N ALA A 42 19.50 -13.77 -3.35
CA ALA A 42 18.89 -14.92 -4.00
C ALA A 42 18.19 -14.51 -5.29
N VAL A 43 18.39 -15.28 -6.36
CA VAL A 43 17.61 -15.12 -7.58
C VAL A 43 16.24 -15.77 -7.36
N ASN A 44 15.31 -14.99 -6.83
CA ASN A 44 13.94 -15.41 -6.58
C ASN A 44 13.01 -14.94 -7.72
N ALA A 45 11.91 -15.67 -7.94
CA ALA A 45 10.88 -15.26 -8.89
C ALA A 45 10.13 -13.97 -8.43
N ILE A 46 10.13 -13.69 -7.13
CA ILE A 46 9.54 -12.52 -6.51
C ILE A 46 10.63 -11.81 -5.70
N PRO A 47 10.83 -10.49 -5.85
CA PRO A 47 11.81 -9.74 -5.06
C PRO A 47 11.54 -9.85 -3.55
N LEU A 48 12.59 -9.87 -2.72
CA LEU A 48 12.47 -9.94 -1.25
C LEU A 48 11.58 -8.84 -0.68
N VAL A 49 11.68 -7.61 -1.21
CA VAL A 49 10.81 -6.49 -0.81
C VAL A 49 9.33 -6.83 -0.98
N GLU A 50 8.94 -7.48 -2.08
CA GLU A 50 7.54 -7.86 -2.32
C GLU A 50 7.09 -9.00 -1.39
N TYR A 51 7.97 -9.94 -1.05
CA TYR A 51 7.69 -10.96 -0.04
C TYR A 51 7.43 -10.35 1.34
N LEU A 52 8.29 -9.42 1.77
CA LEU A 52 8.16 -8.77 3.08
C LEU A 52 6.91 -7.87 3.14
N MET A 53 6.61 -7.15 2.06
CA MET A 53 5.37 -6.37 1.95
C MET A 53 4.12 -7.26 1.94
N SER A 54 4.20 -8.45 1.34
CA SER A 54 3.11 -9.46 1.40
C SER A 54 2.88 -9.97 2.82
N GLY A 55 3.95 -10.23 3.57
CA GLY A 55 3.86 -10.58 4.99
C GLY A 55 3.21 -9.48 5.82
N LEU A 56 3.59 -8.22 5.58
CA LEU A 56 2.98 -7.06 6.23
C LEU A 56 1.47 -6.96 5.92
N ALA A 57 1.09 -7.13 4.66
CA ALA A 57 -0.31 -7.07 4.22
C ALA A 57 -1.17 -8.17 4.88
N LEU A 58 -0.64 -9.39 4.99
CA LEU A 58 -1.30 -10.50 5.66
C LEU A 58 -1.70 -10.14 7.11
N PHE A 59 -0.76 -9.57 7.87
CA PHE A 59 -1.00 -9.14 9.25
C PHE A 59 -1.95 -7.95 9.33
N ALA A 60 -1.82 -6.97 8.43
CA ALA A 60 -2.66 -5.79 8.41
C ALA A 60 -4.13 -6.10 8.07
N PHE A 61 -4.36 -7.05 7.17
CA PHE A 61 -5.71 -7.52 6.79
C PHE A 61 -6.32 -8.51 7.79
N LYS A 62 -5.55 -8.93 8.81
CA LYS A 62 -6.01 -9.83 9.89
C LYS A 62 -6.59 -11.14 9.39
N TYR A 63 -5.97 -11.70 8.35
CA TYR A 63 -6.39 -13.00 7.82
C TYR A 63 -6.17 -14.12 8.86
N PRO A 64 -7.12 -15.06 9.02
CA PRO A 64 -7.02 -16.14 10.00
C PRO A 64 -6.00 -17.21 9.61
N SER A 65 -5.57 -17.26 8.35
CA SER A 65 -4.54 -18.18 7.87
C SER A 65 -3.94 -17.72 6.53
N LEU A 66 -2.75 -18.24 6.20
CA LEU A 66 -2.13 -18.07 4.88
C LEU A 66 -3.01 -18.61 3.74
N LEU A 67 -3.72 -19.72 4.00
CA LEU A 67 -4.62 -20.31 3.01
C LEU A 67 -5.81 -19.39 2.69
N GLN A 68 -6.35 -18.70 3.69
CA GLN A 68 -7.44 -17.75 3.46
C GLN A 68 -6.96 -16.54 2.65
N PHE A 69 -5.76 -16.04 2.96
CA PHE A 69 -5.15 -14.95 2.19
C PHE A 69 -4.91 -15.34 0.72
N ASP A 70 -4.39 -16.54 0.44
CA ASP A 70 -4.15 -16.98 -0.94
C ASP A 70 -5.44 -17.11 -1.77
N LYS A 71 -6.56 -17.45 -1.12
CA LYS A 71 -7.88 -17.48 -1.77
C LYS A 71 -8.36 -16.07 -2.10
N GLU A 72 -8.23 -15.15 -1.14
CA GLU A 72 -8.83 -13.82 -1.24
C GLU A 72 -7.96 -12.79 -1.97
N ARG A 73 -6.64 -12.99 -2.10
CA ARG A 73 -5.76 -12.06 -2.83
C ARG A 73 -6.14 -11.85 -4.30
N ARG A 74 -6.93 -12.78 -4.87
CA ARG A 74 -7.44 -12.74 -6.26
C ARG A 74 -8.79 -12.02 -6.38
N VAL A 75 -9.42 -11.63 -5.26
CA VAL A 75 -10.64 -10.82 -5.27
C VAL A 75 -10.27 -9.40 -5.68
N ASP A 76 -10.97 -8.84 -6.66
CA ASP A 76 -10.62 -7.54 -7.29
C ASP A 76 -10.29 -6.43 -6.28
N THR A 77 -11.13 -6.25 -5.25
CA THR A 77 -10.92 -5.22 -4.22
C THR A 77 -9.66 -5.46 -3.40
N THR A 78 -9.43 -6.72 -3.00
CA THR A 78 -8.23 -7.11 -2.26
C THR A 78 -6.98 -6.95 -3.12
N GLN A 79 -7.03 -7.38 -4.39
CA GLN A 79 -5.92 -7.24 -5.33
C GLN A 79 -5.57 -5.77 -5.57
N LEU A 80 -6.57 -4.90 -5.77
CA LEU A 80 -6.38 -3.45 -5.91
C LEU A 80 -5.74 -2.85 -4.66
N ASN A 81 -6.16 -3.26 -3.46
CA ASN A 81 -5.57 -2.80 -2.21
C ASN A 81 -4.12 -3.29 -2.04
N LEU A 82 -3.84 -4.55 -2.39
CA LEU A 82 -2.48 -5.12 -2.34
C LEU A 82 -1.53 -4.36 -3.27
N LYS A 83 -2.00 -4.01 -4.47
CA LYS A 83 -1.24 -3.19 -5.41
C LYS A 83 -1.08 -1.75 -4.94
N ALA A 84 -2.16 -1.09 -4.55
CA ALA A 84 -2.16 0.34 -4.23
C ALA A 84 -1.49 0.68 -2.89
N LEU A 85 -1.68 -0.15 -1.86
CA LEU A 85 -1.16 0.12 -0.52
C LEU A 85 0.19 -0.54 -0.27
N TYR A 86 0.37 -1.76 -0.76
CA TYR A 86 1.55 -2.58 -0.45
C TYR A 86 2.50 -2.73 -1.63
N GLY A 87 2.13 -2.31 -2.84
CA GLY A 87 2.97 -2.39 -4.04
C GLY A 87 3.34 -3.82 -4.42
N ILE A 88 2.41 -4.76 -4.26
CA ILE A 88 2.62 -6.17 -4.59
C ILE A 88 2.04 -6.42 -5.98
N ALA A 89 2.85 -6.97 -6.90
CA ALA A 89 2.40 -7.35 -8.23
C ALA A 89 1.87 -8.79 -8.21
N ILE A 90 0.57 -8.95 -7.96
CA ILE A 90 -0.11 -10.24 -7.84
C ILE A 90 -1.02 -10.51 -9.03
#